data_AF-W0BBP1-F1
#
_entry.id   AF-W0BBP1-F1
#
_cell.length_a   1.000
_cell.length_b   1.000
_cell.length_c   1.000
_cell.angle_alpha   90.00
_cell.angle_beta   90.00
_cell.angle_gamma   90.00
#
_symmetry.space_group_name_H-M   'P 1'
#
loop_
_entity.id
_entity.type
_entity.pdbx_description
1 polymer ?
#
loop_
_entity_poly.entity_id
_entity_poly.type
_entity_poly.pdbx_seq_one_letter_code
_entity_poly.pdbx_strand_id
1 'polypeptide(L)'
;MSKHNLGAYKKNRDFKRTNEPKEDKAASTCRRIFVIQKHDASHLHYDFRLQNEDVLVSWAVPKGLSTIPNKKHLAIRTEDHPVDYAQFEGVIPKGEYGAGTVLVWDIGDYEPLMEDGEKSMNEALVKGALKIKLQGKKLQGGYALARIRKKKDKEQWVIFKLDDKFADARRNPVSTEPDSVLSGRSLEEIAEEEQDDE
;
A
#
# COMPACT_ATOMS: atom_id res chain seq x y z
N MET A 1 3.02 -12.94 20.39
CA MET A 1 4.32 -12.42 19.91
C MET A 1 4.21 -12.33 18.41
N SER A 2 4.25 -11.12 17.86
CA SER A 2 4.14 -10.94 16.41
C SER A 2 5.30 -11.61 15.71
N LYS A 3 5.02 -12.31 14.61
CA LYS A 3 6.07 -12.91 13.76
C LYS A 3 6.68 -11.88 12.81
N HIS A 4 6.14 -10.67 12.76
CA HIS A 4 6.57 -9.61 11.87
C HIS A 4 7.41 -8.57 12.62
N ASN A 5 8.65 -8.36 12.16
CA ASN A 5 9.62 -7.48 12.79
C ASN A 5 9.56 -6.08 12.15
N LEU A 6 8.89 -5.13 12.82
CA LEU A 6 8.88 -3.70 12.46
C LEU A 6 10.23 -2.99 12.68
N GLY A 7 11.30 -3.71 12.99
CA GLY A 7 12.62 -3.16 13.29
C GLY A 7 13.22 -2.35 12.15
N ALA A 8 12.94 -2.73 10.89
CA ALA A 8 13.39 -1.96 9.73
C ALA A 8 12.67 -0.61 9.64
N TYR A 9 11.33 -0.61 9.74
CA TYR A 9 10.50 0.60 9.80
C TYR A 9 10.94 1.54 10.91
N LYS A 10 11.06 1.04 12.14
CA LYS A 10 11.46 1.85 13.30
C LYS A 10 12.88 2.40 13.18
N LYS A 11 13.79 1.69 12.50
CA LYS A 11 15.18 2.14 12.28
C LYS A 11 15.26 3.28 11.27
N ASN A 12 14.33 3.34 10.32
CA ASN A 12 14.32 4.32 9.24
C ASN A 12 13.44 5.54 9.53
N ARG A 13 13.01 5.75 10.78
CA ARG A 13 12.13 6.86 11.17
C ARG A 13 12.68 7.61 12.36
N ASP A 14 12.78 8.93 12.23
CA ASP A 14 12.90 9.82 13.39
C ASP A 14 11.52 10.35 13.78
N PHE A 15 10.86 9.65 14.71
CA PHE A 15 9.54 10.01 15.21
C PHE A 15 9.49 11.25 16.13
N LYS A 16 10.59 12.00 16.24
CA LYS A 16 10.56 13.38 16.75
C LYS A 16 10.34 14.40 15.64
N ARG A 17 10.55 13.99 14.38
CA ARG A 17 10.44 14.83 13.19
C ARG A 17 9.21 14.48 12.36
N THR A 18 8.81 13.21 12.33
CA THR A 18 7.63 12.75 11.59
C THR A 18 6.41 12.53 12.50
N ASN A 19 5.23 12.83 11.98
CA ASN A 19 3.93 12.51 12.58
C ASN A 19 3.49 11.06 12.31
N GLU A 20 4.34 10.25 11.68
CA GLU A 20 4.08 8.83 11.42
C GLU A 20 3.94 8.01 12.73
N PRO A 21 3.07 6.99 12.76
CA PRO A 21 2.78 6.21 13.97
C PRO A 21 3.97 5.34 14.44
N LYS A 22 4.16 5.31 15.78
CA LYS A 22 5.26 4.61 16.48
C LYS A 22 4.98 3.13 16.79
N GLU A 23 3.73 2.77 17.07
CA GLU A 23 3.31 1.47 17.60
C GLU A 23 1.96 1.04 17.04
N ASP A 24 1.72 -0.28 17.04
CA ASP A 24 0.42 -0.87 16.73
C ASP A 24 -0.51 -0.79 17.95
N LYS A 25 -1.63 -0.10 17.84
CA LYS A 25 -2.82 -0.53 18.59
C LYS A 25 -3.35 -1.76 17.89
N ALA A 26 -3.10 -2.95 18.45
CA ALA A 26 -3.58 -4.21 17.90
C ALA A 26 -5.11 -4.18 17.75
N ALA A 27 -5.60 -3.86 16.56
CA ALA A 27 -7.01 -3.95 16.23
C ALA A 27 -7.34 -5.43 16.08
N SER A 28 -7.97 -5.99 17.11
CA SER A 28 -8.55 -7.34 17.13
C SER A 28 -9.77 -7.41 16.21
N THR A 29 -9.60 -7.25 14.91
CA THR A 29 -10.68 -7.43 13.94
C THR A 29 -10.33 -8.55 12.98
N CYS A 30 -11.28 -9.47 12.76
CA CYS A 30 -11.18 -10.54 11.76
C CYS A 30 -11.11 -10.03 10.31
N ARG A 31 -11.06 -8.71 10.09
CA ARG A 31 -11.19 -8.06 8.78
C ARG A 31 -9.81 -7.59 8.34
N ARG A 32 -9.35 -8.06 7.18
CA ARG A 32 -8.05 -7.67 6.63
C ARG A 32 -8.24 -6.43 5.77
N ILE A 33 -7.51 -5.37 6.10
CA ILE A 33 -7.56 -4.11 5.35
C ILE A 33 -6.47 -4.04 4.28
N PHE A 34 -6.76 -3.35 3.20
CA PHE A 34 -5.74 -2.85 2.28
C PHE A 34 -5.79 -1.33 2.26
N VAL A 35 -4.65 -0.75 1.92
CA VAL A 35 -4.53 0.69 1.67
C VAL A 35 -3.68 0.91 0.43
N ILE A 36 -4.03 1.93 -0.34
CA ILE A 36 -3.20 2.49 -1.40
C ILE A 36 -2.97 3.95 -1.03
N GLN A 37 -1.73 4.30 -0.70
CA GLN A 37 -1.33 5.68 -0.48
C GLN A 37 -0.72 6.26 -1.75
N LYS A 38 -1.13 7.46 -2.14
CA LYS A 38 -0.45 8.23 -3.19
C LYS A 38 0.62 9.06 -2.51
N HIS A 39 1.86 8.94 -2.99
CA HIS A 39 3.03 9.46 -2.32
C HIS A 39 3.88 10.27 -3.30
N ASP A 40 3.93 11.57 -3.08
CA ASP A 40 4.77 12.50 -3.82
C ASP A 40 6.12 12.70 -3.12
N ALA A 41 6.99 11.70 -3.29
CA ALA A 41 8.37 11.73 -2.80
C ALA A 41 9.31 12.27 -3.90
N SER A 42 10.55 11.76 -3.99
CA SER A 42 11.44 12.07 -5.13
C SER A 42 10.79 11.78 -6.49
N HIS A 43 9.89 10.79 -6.54
CA HIS A 43 9.03 10.50 -7.68
C HIS A 43 7.65 10.13 -7.16
N LEU A 44 6.61 10.59 -7.84
CA LEU A 44 5.25 10.16 -7.59
C LEU A 44 5.13 8.64 -7.74
N HIS A 45 4.60 7.98 -6.71
CA HIS A 45 4.29 6.56 -6.72
C HIS A 45 3.09 6.27 -5.82
N TYR A 46 2.67 5.02 -5.82
CA TYR A 46 1.58 4.54 -4.99
C TYR A 46 2.09 3.42 -4.08
N ASP A 47 2.01 3.61 -2.77
CA ASP A 47 2.32 2.57 -1.80
C ASP A 47 1.09 1.70 -1.59
N PHE A 48 1.15 0.48 -2.12
CA PHE A 48 0.13 -0.54 -1.94
C PHE A 48 0.47 -1.43 -0.75
N ARG A 49 -0.47 -1.57 0.18
CA ARG A 49 -0.25 -2.33 1.42
C ARG A 49 -1.42 -3.24 1.75
N LEU A 50 -1.07 -4.41 2.30
CA LEU A 50 -2.01 -5.45 2.73
C LEU A 50 -1.75 -5.79 4.19
N GLN A 51 -2.79 -5.72 5.02
CA GLN A 51 -2.69 -6.15 6.41
C GLN A 51 -2.57 -7.66 6.52
N ASN A 52 -1.39 -8.14 6.89
CA ASN A 52 -1.15 -9.52 7.21
C ASN A 52 -0.75 -9.64 8.68
N GLU A 53 -1.59 -10.34 9.45
CA GLU A 53 -1.49 -10.37 10.91
C GLU A 53 -1.55 -8.94 11.47
N ASP A 54 -0.44 -8.45 12.00
CA ASP A 54 -0.30 -7.16 12.67
C ASP A 54 0.64 -6.20 11.96
N VAL A 55 0.92 -6.43 10.67
CA VAL A 55 1.68 -5.48 9.84
C VAL A 55 1.04 -5.27 8.48
N LEU A 56 1.39 -4.15 7.86
CA LEU A 56 1.11 -3.82 6.48
C LEU A 56 2.29 -4.25 5.60
N VAL A 57 2.12 -5.39 4.92
CA VAL A 57 3.02 -5.85 3.88
C VAL A 57 2.89 -4.89 2.69
N SER A 58 3.98 -4.23 2.32
CA SER A 58 3.96 -3.03 1.49
C SER A 58 4.80 -3.13 0.22
N TRP A 59 4.31 -2.50 -0.85
CA TRP A 59 5.01 -2.34 -2.13
C TRP A 59 4.83 -0.94 -2.68
N ALA A 60 5.91 -0.34 -3.18
CA ALA A 60 5.85 0.87 -4.00
C ALA A 60 5.52 0.50 -5.45
N VAL A 61 4.47 1.12 -6.01
CA VAL A 61 3.95 0.90 -7.35
C VAL A 61 4.00 2.23 -8.13
N PRO A 62 5.06 2.49 -8.92
CA PRO A 62 5.28 3.80 -9.55
C PRO A 62 4.15 4.30 -10.44
N LYS A 63 3.42 3.39 -11.09
CA LYS A 63 2.31 3.72 -12.02
C LYS A 63 0.92 3.55 -11.39
N GLY A 64 0.83 3.32 -10.09
CA GLY A 64 -0.42 2.94 -9.43
C GLY A 64 -0.94 1.57 -9.86
N LEU A 65 -2.14 1.19 -9.42
CA LEU A 65 -2.78 -0.06 -9.84
C LEU A 65 -3.68 0.19 -11.05
N SER A 66 -3.56 -0.65 -12.07
CA SER A 66 -4.38 -0.58 -13.29
C SER A 66 -5.75 -1.25 -13.09
N THR A 67 -6.79 -0.75 -13.74
CA THR A 67 -8.09 -1.46 -13.90
C THR A 67 -8.16 -2.27 -15.20
N ILE A 68 -7.20 -2.08 -16.10
CA ILE A 68 -7.07 -2.83 -17.35
C ILE A 68 -6.63 -4.28 -17.03
N PRO A 69 -7.39 -5.31 -17.44
CA PRO A 69 -7.07 -6.70 -17.13
C PRO A 69 -5.72 -7.10 -17.73
N ASN A 70 -4.94 -7.90 -16.99
CA ASN A 70 -3.63 -8.42 -17.38
C ASN A 70 -2.54 -7.37 -17.65
N LYS A 71 -2.82 -6.07 -17.51
CA LYS A 71 -1.81 -5.01 -17.60
C LYS A 71 -0.92 -5.03 -16.37
N LYS A 72 0.35 -5.38 -16.56
CA LYS A 72 1.35 -5.54 -15.50
C LYS A 72 1.99 -4.20 -15.14
N HIS A 73 1.91 -3.83 -13.87
CA HIS A 73 2.67 -2.73 -13.30
C HIS A 73 3.75 -3.29 -12.36
N LEU A 74 4.92 -2.62 -12.30
CA LEU A 74 5.99 -2.98 -11.37
C LEU A 74 5.57 -2.64 -9.94
N ALA A 75 5.79 -3.56 -9.02
CA ALA A 75 5.61 -3.39 -7.58
C ALA A 75 6.91 -3.75 -6.86
N ILE A 76 7.51 -2.80 -6.14
CA ILE A 76 8.79 -3.00 -5.47
C ILE A 76 8.50 -3.20 -3.99
N ARG A 77 8.92 -4.33 -3.41
CA ARG A 77 8.71 -4.61 -1.99
C ARG A 77 9.45 -3.55 -1.15
N THR A 78 8.70 -2.91 -0.25
CA THR A 78 9.21 -1.96 0.75
C THR A 78 9.10 -2.59 2.15
N GLU A 79 9.46 -1.83 3.18
CA GLU A 79 9.41 -2.30 4.57
C GLU A 79 7.98 -2.54 5.04
N ASP A 80 7.82 -3.39 6.05
CA ASP A 80 6.52 -3.58 6.70
C ASP A 80 6.19 -2.36 7.55
N HIS A 81 4.94 -1.90 7.50
CA HIS A 81 4.47 -0.74 8.25
C HIS A 81 3.51 -1.17 9.36
N PRO A 82 3.38 -0.42 10.47
CA PRO A 82 2.35 -0.69 11.47
C PRO A 82 0.95 -0.53 10.86
N VAL A 83 -0.04 -1.23 11.40
CA VAL A 83 -1.42 -1.21 10.89
C VAL A 83 -2.01 0.20 10.96
N ASP A 84 -1.69 0.95 12.01
CA ASP A 84 -2.15 2.34 12.19
C ASP A 84 -1.65 3.27 11.06
N TYR A 85 -0.60 2.88 10.32
CA TYR A 85 -0.12 3.63 9.16
C TYR A 85 -1.13 3.68 8.01
N ALA A 86 -2.12 2.77 7.99
CA ALA A 86 -3.11 2.71 6.92
C ALA A 86 -3.98 3.98 6.80
N GLN A 87 -4.03 4.79 7.85
CA GLN A 87 -4.81 6.04 7.87
C GLN A 87 -3.94 7.30 7.83
N PHE A 88 -2.61 7.15 7.70
CA PHE A 88 -1.70 8.30 7.68
C PHE A 88 -1.86 9.11 6.38
N GLU A 89 -2.11 10.40 6.55
CA GLU A 89 -2.04 11.47 5.56
C GLU A 89 -1.24 12.63 6.15
N GLY A 90 -0.39 13.27 5.36
CA GLY A 90 0.44 14.38 5.81
C GLY A 90 1.75 14.50 5.04
N VAL A 91 2.65 15.34 5.56
CA VAL A 91 3.98 15.56 4.97
C VAL A 91 5.04 14.83 5.78
N ILE A 92 5.84 14.01 5.10
CA ILE A 92 7.06 13.42 5.67
C ILE A 92 8.21 14.42 5.44
N PRO A 93 8.86 14.92 6.50
CA PRO A 93 9.83 16.00 6.39
C PRO A 93 11.01 15.70 5.46
N LYS A 94 11.57 16.75 4.85
CA LYS A 94 12.78 16.63 4.03
C LYS A 94 13.94 16.04 4.85
N GLY A 95 14.63 15.08 4.23
CA GLY A 95 15.75 14.36 4.83
C GLY A 95 15.36 13.10 5.60
N GLU A 96 14.07 12.89 5.87
CA GLU A 96 13.56 11.61 6.37
C GLU A 96 13.41 10.59 5.24
N TYR A 97 13.42 9.30 5.58
CA TYR A 97 13.15 8.25 4.60
C TYR A 97 11.69 8.32 4.16
N GLY A 98 11.46 8.44 2.86
CA GLY A 98 10.12 8.66 2.31
C GLY A 98 9.66 10.11 2.42
N ALA A 99 10.58 11.08 2.50
CA ALA A 99 10.23 12.50 2.44
C ALA A 99 9.33 12.82 1.24
N GLY A 100 8.25 13.54 1.49
CA GLY A 100 7.20 13.80 0.51
C GLY A 100 5.81 13.90 1.13
N THR A 101 4.83 14.26 0.32
CA THR A 101 3.43 14.33 0.75
C THR A 101 2.73 13.00 0.51
N VAL A 102 1.98 12.53 1.51
CA VAL A 102 1.26 11.25 1.49
C VAL A 102 -0.22 11.51 1.68
N LEU A 103 -1.05 10.89 0.83
CA LEU A 103 -2.49 10.80 1.04
C LEU A 103 -3.00 9.37 0.90
N VAL A 104 -4.12 9.05 1.53
CA VAL A 104 -4.81 7.76 1.42
C VAL A 104 -5.69 7.79 0.18
N TRP A 105 -5.17 7.24 -0.92
CA TRP A 105 -5.81 7.28 -2.23
C TRP A 105 -6.92 6.24 -2.37
N ASP A 106 -6.82 5.08 -1.74
CA ASP A 106 -7.91 4.11 -1.61
C ASP A 106 -7.73 3.28 -0.34
N ILE A 107 -8.83 2.84 0.25
CA ILE A 107 -8.83 2.00 1.44
C ILE A 107 -10.07 1.12 1.45
N GLY A 108 -9.93 -0.08 1.98
CA GLY A 108 -11.04 -1.00 2.13
C GLY A 108 -10.59 -2.35 2.64
N ASP A 109 -11.46 -3.33 2.48
CA ASP A 109 -11.15 -4.70 2.85
C ASP A 109 -10.59 -5.48 1.67
N TYR A 110 -9.84 -6.53 1.98
CA TYR A 110 -9.47 -7.50 0.96
C TYR A 110 -9.63 -8.93 1.46
N GLU A 111 -9.84 -9.82 0.49
CA GLU A 111 -9.91 -11.26 0.71
C GLU A 111 -8.77 -11.93 -0.07
N PRO A 112 -7.90 -12.74 0.56
CA PRO A 112 -6.97 -13.57 -0.18
C PRO A 112 -7.73 -14.65 -0.95
N LEU A 113 -7.45 -14.76 -2.24
CA LEU A 113 -7.95 -15.80 -3.14
C LEU A 113 -6.92 -16.93 -3.15
N MET A 114 -6.93 -17.73 -2.08
CA MET A 114 -5.94 -18.80 -1.87
C MET A 114 -6.05 -19.86 -2.98
N GLU A 115 -4.91 -20.30 -3.52
CA GLU A 115 -4.88 -21.45 -4.43
C GLU A 115 -4.85 -22.78 -3.65
N ASP A 116 -5.23 -23.87 -4.32
CA ASP A 116 -5.23 -25.21 -3.72
C ASP A 116 -3.86 -25.53 -3.12
N GLY A 117 -3.85 -25.80 -1.80
CA GLY A 117 -2.64 -26.13 -1.04
C GLY A 117 -1.91 -24.94 -0.39
N GLU A 118 -2.41 -23.71 -0.52
CA GLU A 118 -1.97 -22.58 0.32
C GLU A 118 -2.76 -22.53 1.63
N LYS A 119 -2.06 -22.51 2.77
CA LYS A 119 -2.70 -22.46 4.09
C LYS A 119 -2.73 -21.06 4.69
N SER A 120 -1.88 -20.15 4.21
CA SER A 120 -1.82 -18.77 4.71
C SER A 120 -1.24 -17.77 3.71
N MET A 121 -1.55 -16.49 3.90
CA MET A 121 -0.96 -15.38 3.14
C MET A 121 0.58 -15.34 3.26
N ASN A 122 1.12 -15.77 4.41
CA ASN A 122 2.56 -15.91 4.61
C ASN A 122 3.18 -16.93 3.63
N GLU A 123 2.53 -18.07 3.42
CA GLU A 123 3.02 -19.07 2.45
C GLU A 123 2.97 -18.52 1.01
N ALA A 124 1.90 -17.81 0.66
CA ALA A 124 1.75 -17.18 -0.66
C ALA A 124 2.83 -16.10 -0.91
N LEU A 125 3.13 -15.27 0.10
CA LEU A 125 4.24 -14.31 0.09
C LEU A 125 5.61 -14.99 -0.11
N VAL A 126 5.85 -16.10 0.60
CA VAL A 126 7.09 -16.88 0.48
C VAL A 126 7.21 -17.50 -0.91
N LYS A 127 6.14 -18.11 -1.42
CA LYS A 127 6.06 -18.67 -2.78
C LYS A 127 6.29 -17.60 -3.85
N GLY A 128 5.91 -16.36 -3.58
CA GLY A 128 6.06 -15.26 -4.53
C GLY A 128 4.86 -15.09 -5.45
N ALA A 129 3.68 -15.58 -5.06
CA ALA A 129 2.45 -15.48 -5.83
C ALA A 129 1.30 -15.18 -4.87
N LEU A 130 0.51 -14.16 -5.16
CA LEU A 130 -0.66 -13.77 -4.38
C LEU A 130 -1.80 -13.49 -5.32
N LYS A 131 -2.99 -13.95 -4.98
CA LYS A 131 -4.24 -13.47 -5.56
C LYS A 131 -5.10 -12.93 -4.43
N ILE A 132 -5.69 -11.76 -4.67
CA ILE A 132 -6.50 -11.05 -3.68
C ILE A 132 -7.70 -10.44 -4.39
N LYS A 133 -8.77 -10.23 -3.65
CA LYS A 133 -9.95 -9.49 -4.08
C LYS A 133 -10.07 -8.24 -3.23
N LEU A 134 -9.97 -7.08 -3.87
CA LEU A 134 -10.11 -5.78 -3.22
C LEU A 134 -11.58 -5.36 -3.17
N GLN A 135 -11.97 -4.73 -2.07
CA GLN A 135 -13.27 -4.12 -1.83
C GLN A 135 -13.06 -2.67 -1.39
N GLY A 136 -12.43 -1.87 -2.26
CA GLY A 136 -12.14 -0.46 -2.04
C GLY A 136 -13.27 0.48 -2.43
N LYS A 137 -12.99 1.76 -2.21
CA LYS A 137 -13.78 2.87 -2.74
C LYS A 137 -13.52 3.08 -4.22
N LYS A 138 -12.25 3.01 -4.63
CA LYS A 138 -11.84 3.22 -6.04
C LYS A 138 -11.62 1.91 -6.76
N LEU A 139 -10.86 0.99 -6.17
CA LEU A 139 -10.50 -0.29 -6.78
C LEU A 139 -11.28 -1.46 -6.18
N GLN A 140 -11.82 -2.29 -7.06
CA GLN A 140 -12.62 -3.45 -6.71
C GLN A 140 -12.23 -4.66 -7.57
N GLY A 141 -12.49 -5.85 -7.03
CA GLY A 141 -12.27 -7.11 -7.74
C GLY A 141 -10.88 -7.70 -7.55
N GLY A 142 -10.59 -8.72 -8.34
CA GLY A 142 -9.40 -9.54 -8.28
C GLY A 142 -8.15 -8.83 -8.80
N TYR A 143 -7.06 -8.95 -8.05
CA TYR A 143 -5.70 -8.57 -8.41
C TYR A 143 -4.76 -9.73 -8.11
N ALA A 144 -3.68 -9.83 -8.89
CA ALA A 144 -2.61 -10.78 -8.63
C ALA A 144 -1.26 -10.06 -8.51
N LEU A 145 -0.42 -10.56 -7.60
CA LEU A 145 0.97 -10.17 -7.46
C LEU A 145 1.85 -11.39 -7.72
N ALA A 146 2.88 -11.23 -8.55
CA ALA A 146 3.86 -12.28 -8.82
C ALA A 146 5.28 -11.73 -8.69
N ARG A 147 6.13 -12.38 -7.90
CA ARG A 147 7.53 -12.01 -7.71
C ARG A 147 8.32 -12.40 -8.95
N ILE A 148 8.93 -11.41 -9.59
CA ILE A 148 9.75 -11.59 -10.80
C ILE A 148 11.25 -11.63 -10.48
N ARG A 149 11.66 -11.06 -9.34
CA ARG A 149 13.07 -11.03 -8.94
C ARG A 149 13.21 -10.94 -7.42
N LYS A 150 14.17 -11.70 -6.87
CA LYS A 150 14.60 -11.58 -5.47
C LYS A 150 16.12 -11.39 -5.42
N LYS A 151 16.57 -10.24 -4.92
CA LYS A 151 17.96 -9.96 -4.52
C LYS A 151 17.97 -9.62 -3.02
N LYS A 152 19.12 -9.81 -2.35
CA LYS A 152 19.29 -9.71 -0.88
C LYS A 152 18.36 -8.70 -0.19
N ASP A 153 18.33 -7.46 -0.68
CA ASP A 153 17.55 -6.37 -0.05
C ASP A 153 16.50 -5.74 -0.99
N LYS A 154 16.20 -6.38 -2.13
CA LYS A 154 15.25 -5.87 -3.12
C LYS A 154 14.45 -7.02 -3.73
N GLU A 155 13.14 -7.05 -3.46
CA GLU A 155 12.21 -7.92 -4.16
C GLU A 155 11.38 -7.12 -5.16
N GLN A 156 11.37 -7.56 -6.42
CA GLN A 156 10.54 -6.97 -7.47
C GLN A 156 9.41 -7.92 -7.81
N TRP A 157 8.22 -7.36 -7.86
CA TRP A 157 6.97 -8.00 -8.16
C TRP A 157 6.32 -7.32 -9.34
N VAL A 158 5.37 -8.00 -9.98
CA VAL A 158 4.39 -7.38 -10.86
C VAL A 158 3.03 -7.50 -10.22
N ILE A 159 2.24 -6.45 -10.30
CA ILE A 159 0.83 -6.44 -9.93
C ILE A 159 -0.03 -6.22 -11.18
N PHE A 160 -1.13 -6.95 -11.30
CA PHE A 160 -2.06 -6.81 -12.42
C PHE A 160 -3.50 -7.15 -12.00
N LYS A 161 -4.45 -6.50 -12.68
CA LYS A 161 -5.88 -6.75 -12.52
C LYS A 161 -6.24 -8.11 -13.15
N LEU A 162 -7.00 -8.92 -12.42
CA LEU A 162 -7.61 -10.14 -12.95
C LEU A 162 -8.80 -9.79 -13.84
N ASP A 163 -9.01 -10.61 -14.86
CA ASP A 163 -10.17 -10.48 -15.76
C ASP A 163 -11.44 -10.95 -15.04
N ASP A 164 -12.20 -9.99 -14.53
CA ASP A 164 -13.46 -10.20 -13.81
C ASP A 164 -14.43 -9.05 -14.10
N LYS A 165 -15.62 -9.11 -13.49
CA LYS A 165 -16.68 -8.12 -13.72
C LYS A 165 -16.33 -6.66 -13.34
N PHE A 166 -15.24 -6.43 -12.61
CA PHE A 166 -14.75 -5.10 -12.22
C PHE A 166 -13.56 -4.63 -13.06
N ALA A 167 -13.04 -5.47 -13.97
CA ALA A 167 -12.01 -5.07 -14.91
C ALA A 167 -12.61 -4.10 -15.94
N ASP A 168 -11.93 -2.97 -16.16
CA ASP A 168 -12.36 -1.96 -17.13
C ASP A 168 -11.14 -1.33 -17.80
N ALA A 169 -11.00 -1.59 -19.10
CA ALA A 169 -9.91 -1.08 -19.92
C ALA A 169 -10.01 0.44 -20.18
N ARG A 170 -11.19 1.04 -20.00
CA ARG A 170 -11.45 2.46 -20.27
C ARG A 170 -11.30 3.34 -19.03
N ARG A 171 -11.30 2.73 -17.84
CA ARG A 171 -11.16 3.46 -16.57
C ARG A 171 -9.69 3.66 -16.24
N ASN A 172 -9.36 4.82 -15.68
CA ASN A 172 -8.01 5.12 -15.17
C ASN A 172 -8.10 5.94 -13.86
N PRO A 173 -8.45 5.31 -12.73
CA PRO A 173 -8.68 6.01 -11.47
C PRO A 173 -7.47 6.81 -10.98
N VAL A 174 -6.26 6.35 -11.28
CA VAL A 174 -4.99 7.04 -10.98
C VAL A 174 -4.98 8.48 -11.52
N SER A 175 -5.69 8.73 -12.62
CA SER A 175 -5.83 10.05 -13.24
C SER A 175 -7.17 10.71 -12.96
N THR A 176 -8.26 9.96 -12.89
CA THR A 176 -9.62 10.52 -12.82
C THR A 176 -10.14 10.69 -11.38
N GLU A 177 -9.51 10.04 -10.42
CA GLU A 177 -9.91 10.05 -9.01
C GLU A 177 -8.64 10.31 -8.15
N PRO A 178 -7.98 11.47 -8.26
CA PRO A 178 -6.64 11.69 -7.69
C PRO A 178 -6.61 11.91 -6.17
N ASP A 179 -7.75 12.27 -5.56
CA ASP A 179 -7.81 12.83 -4.20
C ASP A 179 -7.97 11.78 -3.10
N SER A 180 -7.83 12.18 -1.85
CA SER A 180 -7.99 11.32 -0.69
C SER A 180 -9.40 10.72 -0.58
N VAL A 181 -9.49 9.45 -0.21
CA VAL A 181 -10.79 8.82 0.16
C VAL A 181 -11.17 9.07 1.61
N LEU A 182 -10.26 9.57 2.45
CA LEU A 182 -10.51 9.89 3.85
C LEU A 182 -10.92 11.34 4.03
N SER A 183 -10.12 12.27 3.50
CA SER A 183 -10.31 13.70 3.68
C SER A 183 -10.90 14.40 2.47
N GLY A 184 -10.85 13.78 1.28
CA GLY A 184 -11.23 14.45 0.03
C GLY A 184 -10.17 15.42 -0.51
N ARG A 185 -9.05 15.60 0.20
CA ARG A 185 -7.99 16.55 -0.16
C ARG A 185 -7.08 16.03 -1.28
N SER A 186 -6.52 16.96 -2.05
CA SER A 186 -5.43 16.71 -3.00
C SER A 186 -4.07 16.60 -2.30
N LEU A 187 -3.00 16.28 -3.05
CA LEU A 187 -1.65 16.28 -2.49
C LEU A 187 -1.19 17.72 -2.18
N GLU A 188 -1.58 18.66 -3.04
CA GLU A 188 -1.24 20.08 -2.92
C GLU A 188 -1.88 20.67 -1.66
N GLU A 189 -3.17 20.40 -1.40
CA GLU A 189 -3.87 20.87 -0.21
C GLU A 189 -3.24 20.32 1.07
N ILE A 190 -2.89 19.03 1.11
CA ILE A 190 -2.20 18.43 2.26
C ILE A 190 -0.80 19.05 2.46
N ALA A 191 -0.10 19.36 1.38
CA ALA A 191 1.23 19.96 1.45
C ALA A 191 1.19 21.43 1.94
N GLU A 192 0.13 22.16 1.63
CA GLU A 192 -0.09 23.55 2.05
C GLU A 192 -0.50 23.64 3.52
N GLU A 193 -1.45 22.82 3.98
CA GLU A 193 -1.93 22.84 5.37
C GLU A 193 -0.81 22.57 6.39
N GLU A 194 0.07 21.61 6.11
CA GLU A 194 1.19 21.28 7.01
C GLU A 194 2.32 22.33 6.98
N GLN A 195 2.35 23.23 5.98
CA GLN A 195 3.26 24.38 5.98
C GLN A 195 2.72 25.55 6.81
N ASP A 196 1.40 25.67 6.93
CA ASP A 196 0.76 26.73 7.72
C ASP A 196 0.75 26.41 9.24
N ASP A 197 0.93 25.14 9.60
CA ASP A 197 1.00 24.66 10.99
C ASP A 197 2.43 24.69 11.62
N GLU A 198 3.49 25.04 10.86
CA GLU A 198 4.89 25.22 11.32
C GLU A 198 5.23 26.66 11.75
#